data_AF-W5MF55-F1
#
_entry.id   AF-W5MF55-F1
#
_cell.length_a   1.000
_cell.length_b   1.000
_cell.length_c   1.000
_cell.angle_alpha   90.00
_cell.angle_beta   90.00
_cell.angle_gamma   90.00
#
_symmetry.space_group_name_H-M   'P 1'
#
loop_
_entity.id
_entity.type
_entity.pdbx_description
1 polymer ?
#
loop_
_entity_poly.entity_id
_entity_poly.type
_entity_poly.pdbx_seq_one_letter_code
_entity_poly.pdbx_strand_id
1 'polypeptide(L)'
;MVLTRGRRANTVFEELKPGNMERECLEEICDHEEAREIFEDNTRTADFWKKYLACEGDQGKRNSKKIESLRLCLDGKCVMGRSGDKYRGNLSVTVSGRECQYWSSNFPHKKEFTLSMYPDKDLVQNYCRNPNNDTRGPWCYTRDPLVKKEECSISVCGEPPRPTPVPGKKVVYDKRECLKDAGIDYNGNISTTVTHHPCLSWSSPTARDLRHGKDFLPEVQLEKNYCRNPDGDLEGPWCFVDKPRIAFEYCDIPLCDEPLHEFQDDQEKISGRTVSAGSYKTFFNPNSFGQGEADCGIRPMFERVNKQDATEKELTESYIASRIVKGVEAEQGSAPWQVMLYRKNPQELLCGASLLSDQWILTAAHCILYPPWDKNFTANDIIVRLGKHSRAKFEKGQEKIVALDKIIVHPRYDWKVNLNRDIALLHMRNPVSFSDRIAPICLPTKEVAKTLMFAGFKGRVTGWGNLFETWSSSPSSLPSTLQQIHLPIVDQDTCRASTTIRITDNMFCAGFKPEDSKRGDACEGDSGGPFVMKNPDDQRWYQIGIVSWGEGCDRDGKYGFYTHLFRMRRWLLKVIENPVDGSED
;
A
#
# COMPACT_ATOMS: atom_id res chain seq x y z
N MET A 1 -32.04 -39.06 24.25
CA MET A 1 -32.90 -37.89 24.53
C MET A 1 -33.80 -37.73 23.31
N VAL A 2 -35.09 -37.98 23.46
CA VAL A 2 -36.07 -37.80 22.38
C VAL A 2 -36.15 -36.31 22.10
N LEU A 3 -35.67 -35.86 20.94
CA LEU A 3 -35.93 -34.50 20.47
C LEU A 3 -37.43 -34.41 20.23
N THR A 4 -38.14 -33.70 21.10
CA THR A 4 -39.54 -33.31 20.88
C THR A 4 -39.58 -32.41 19.64
N ARG A 5 -39.93 -33.02 18.51
CA ARG A 5 -40.18 -32.35 17.23
C ARG A 5 -41.45 -31.51 17.39
N GLY A 6 -41.41 -30.22 17.09
CA GLY A 6 -42.62 -29.41 16.93
C GLY A 6 -43.43 -29.97 15.76
N ARG A 7 -44.76 -30.02 15.86
CA ARG A 7 -45.62 -30.43 14.73
C ARG A 7 -45.56 -29.35 13.65
N ARG A 8 -45.25 -29.71 12.40
CA ARG A 8 -45.46 -28.85 11.22
C ARG A 8 -46.96 -28.57 11.09
N ALA A 9 -47.36 -27.30 11.02
CA ALA A 9 -48.70 -26.87 11.39
C ALA A 9 -49.74 -26.81 10.25
N ASN A 10 -49.36 -27.09 8.99
CA ASN A 10 -50.11 -26.54 7.87
C ASN A 10 -50.82 -27.58 6.98
N THR A 11 -50.34 -28.84 6.85
CA THR A 11 -51.05 -29.89 6.09
C THR A 11 -50.96 -31.32 6.67
N VAL A 12 -52.00 -32.14 6.46
CA VAL A 12 -52.04 -33.54 6.89
C VAL A 12 -51.00 -34.35 6.08
N PHE A 13 -50.11 -35.08 6.76
CA PHE A 13 -48.96 -35.84 6.21
C PHE A 13 -47.74 -35.01 5.77
N GLU A 14 -47.66 -33.74 6.13
CA GLU A 14 -46.51 -32.88 5.83
C GLU A 14 -45.17 -33.41 6.36
N GLU A 15 -45.20 -34.12 7.49
CA GLU A 15 -44.04 -34.75 8.12
C GLU A 15 -43.38 -35.86 7.28
N LEU A 16 -44.04 -36.35 6.21
CA LEU A 16 -43.50 -37.36 5.29
C LEU A 16 -42.72 -36.75 4.11
N LYS A 17 -42.78 -35.42 3.93
CA LYS A 17 -42.09 -34.73 2.83
C LYS A 17 -40.76 -34.17 3.33
N PRO A 18 -39.68 -34.26 2.52
CA PRO A 18 -38.43 -33.58 2.85
C PRO A 18 -38.66 -32.07 2.93
N GLY A 19 -37.88 -31.40 3.79
CA GLY A 19 -37.93 -29.95 3.96
C GLY A 19 -37.74 -29.26 2.61
N ASN A 20 -38.55 -28.24 2.34
CA ASN A 20 -38.49 -27.52 1.08
C ASN A 20 -38.73 -26.03 1.28
N MET A 21 -37.72 -25.23 0.98
CA MET A 21 -37.75 -23.77 1.17
C MET A 21 -38.89 -23.08 0.42
N GLU A 22 -39.24 -23.53 -0.78
CA GLU A 22 -40.33 -22.95 -1.57
C GLU A 22 -41.67 -23.18 -0.88
N ARG A 23 -41.95 -24.42 -0.52
CA ARG A 23 -43.22 -24.78 0.13
C ARG A 23 -43.33 -24.20 1.53
N GLU A 24 -42.32 -24.41 2.37
CA GLU A 24 -42.43 -24.20 3.82
C GLU A 24 -42.17 -22.73 4.21
N CYS A 25 -41.26 -22.02 3.51
CA CYS A 25 -40.87 -20.66 3.89
C CYS A 25 -41.32 -19.57 2.90
N LEU A 26 -41.52 -19.88 1.61
CA LEU A 26 -41.97 -18.90 0.62
C LEU A 26 -43.49 -18.88 0.47
N GLU A 27 -44.08 -20.03 0.14
CA GLU A 27 -45.53 -20.21 0.01
C GLU A 27 -46.23 -20.14 1.36
N GLU A 28 -45.53 -20.54 2.43
CA GLU A 28 -45.99 -20.53 3.82
C GLU A 28 -45.07 -19.68 4.72
N ILE A 29 -45.41 -19.57 6.01
CA ILE A 29 -44.55 -18.95 7.03
C ILE A 29 -43.91 -20.08 7.82
N CYS A 30 -42.58 -20.21 7.73
CA CYS A 30 -41.84 -21.21 8.50
C CYS A 30 -41.28 -20.64 9.81
N ASP A 31 -41.05 -21.53 10.78
CA ASP A 31 -40.25 -21.26 11.98
C ASP A 31 -38.76 -21.63 11.82
N HIS A 32 -37.95 -21.34 12.83
CA HIS A 32 -36.49 -21.59 12.77
C HIS A 32 -36.17 -23.10 12.73
N GLU A 33 -37.00 -23.95 13.33
CA GLU A 33 -36.78 -25.39 13.34
C GLU A 33 -37.10 -25.98 11.97
N GLU A 34 -38.16 -25.51 11.31
CA GLU A 34 -38.48 -25.86 9.92
C GLU A 34 -37.37 -25.41 8.96
N ALA A 35 -36.84 -24.20 9.13
CA ALA A 35 -35.66 -23.74 8.40
C ALA A 35 -34.44 -24.66 8.63
N ARG A 36 -34.24 -25.13 9.86
CA ARG A 36 -33.14 -26.06 10.21
C ARG A 36 -33.28 -27.40 9.50
N GLU A 37 -34.51 -27.89 9.37
CA GLU A 37 -34.81 -29.13 8.65
C GLU A 37 -34.62 -29.01 7.13
N ILE A 38 -34.70 -27.80 6.56
CA ILE A 38 -34.44 -27.58 5.13
C ILE A 38 -32.94 -27.64 4.80
N PHE A 39 -32.10 -27.02 5.63
CA PHE A 39 -30.66 -26.89 5.32
C PHE A 39 -29.80 -27.99 5.94
N GLU A 40 -30.29 -28.65 7.00
CA GLU A 40 -29.58 -29.68 7.78
C GLU A 40 -28.18 -29.23 8.25
N ASP A 41 -27.95 -27.91 8.29
CA ASP A 41 -26.69 -27.27 8.63
C ASP A 41 -26.98 -26.00 9.43
N ASN A 42 -26.37 -25.88 10.62
CA ASN A 42 -26.64 -24.78 11.54
C ASN A 42 -26.23 -23.41 10.97
N THR A 43 -25.14 -23.35 10.22
CA THR A 43 -24.62 -22.09 9.64
C THR A 43 -25.53 -21.59 8.53
N ARG A 44 -25.87 -22.47 7.58
CA ARG A 44 -26.78 -22.17 6.46
C ARG A 44 -28.17 -21.80 6.96
N THR A 45 -28.64 -22.47 8.01
CA THR A 45 -29.92 -22.14 8.67
C THR A 45 -29.88 -20.73 9.25
N ALA A 46 -28.83 -20.39 10.00
CA ALA A 46 -28.69 -19.06 10.61
C ALA A 46 -28.60 -17.93 9.55
N ASP A 47 -27.88 -18.16 8.45
CA ASP A 47 -27.75 -17.21 7.35
C ASP A 47 -29.08 -17.00 6.62
N PHE A 48 -29.80 -18.10 6.35
CA PHE A 48 -31.15 -18.03 5.79
C PHE A 48 -32.10 -17.28 6.72
N TRP A 49 -32.12 -17.63 8.01
CA TRP A 49 -33.04 -17.05 8.98
C TRP A 49 -32.88 -15.54 9.13
N LYS A 50 -31.63 -15.04 9.12
CA LYS A 50 -31.34 -13.60 9.11
C LYS A 50 -31.94 -12.90 7.89
N LYS A 51 -31.80 -13.50 6.69
CA LYS A 51 -32.37 -12.95 5.45
C LYS A 51 -33.90 -13.00 5.46
N TYR A 52 -34.46 -14.09 5.97
CA TYR A 52 -35.89 -14.30 6.06
C TYR A 52 -36.57 -13.22 6.92
N LEU A 53 -36.04 -12.96 8.11
CA LEU A 53 -36.53 -11.87 8.98
C LEU A 53 -36.27 -10.48 8.39
N ALA A 54 -35.14 -10.30 7.69
CA ALA A 54 -34.83 -9.05 6.99
C ALA A 54 -35.85 -8.71 5.90
N CYS A 55 -36.38 -9.73 5.23
CA CYS A 55 -37.38 -9.62 4.18
C CYS A 55 -38.82 -9.67 4.69
N GLU A 56 -39.04 -9.52 6.00
CA GLU A 56 -40.37 -9.61 6.64
C GLU A 56 -41.07 -10.94 6.31
N GLY A 57 -40.28 -12.01 6.17
CA GLY A 57 -40.76 -13.35 5.85
C GLY A 57 -41.69 -13.90 6.93
N ASP A 58 -41.48 -13.57 8.19
CA ASP A 58 -42.33 -13.95 9.32
C ASP A 58 -43.66 -13.19 9.40
N GLN A 59 -43.90 -12.21 8.52
CA GLN A 59 -45.02 -11.28 8.65
C GLN A 59 -46.04 -11.38 7.51
N GLY A 60 -47.32 -11.20 7.85
CA GLY A 60 -48.44 -11.01 6.92
C GLY A 60 -48.84 -12.24 6.08
N LYS A 61 -50.00 -12.15 5.42
CA LYS A 61 -50.54 -13.27 4.62
C LYS A 61 -49.78 -13.45 3.30
N ARG A 62 -49.52 -14.71 2.93
CA ARG A 62 -48.89 -15.08 1.67
C ARG A 62 -49.87 -14.94 0.50
N ASN A 63 -49.46 -14.20 -0.52
CA ASN A 63 -50.16 -14.07 -1.80
C ASN A 63 -49.11 -13.99 -2.91
N SER A 64 -49.53 -14.14 -4.18
CA SER A 64 -48.61 -14.20 -5.32
C SER A 64 -47.61 -13.02 -5.36
N LYS A 65 -48.06 -11.78 -5.13
CA LYS A 65 -47.19 -10.58 -5.12
C LYS A 65 -46.20 -10.57 -3.94
N LYS A 66 -46.64 -11.03 -2.76
CA LYS A 66 -45.79 -11.10 -1.56
C LYS A 66 -44.76 -12.22 -1.66
N ILE A 67 -45.13 -13.36 -2.24
CA ILE A 67 -44.22 -14.48 -2.53
C ILE A 67 -43.14 -14.01 -3.51
N GLU A 68 -43.51 -13.33 -4.59
CA GLU A 68 -42.56 -12.77 -5.56
C GLU A 68 -41.62 -11.74 -4.93
N SER A 69 -42.15 -10.82 -4.12
CA SER A 69 -41.36 -9.81 -3.41
C SER A 69 -40.39 -10.44 -2.40
N LEU A 70 -40.85 -11.45 -1.65
CA LEU A 70 -40.04 -12.19 -0.70
C LEU A 70 -38.92 -12.96 -1.41
N ARG A 71 -39.22 -13.61 -2.53
CA ARG A 71 -38.21 -14.28 -3.37
C ARG A 71 -37.14 -13.30 -3.86
N LEU A 72 -37.56 -12.16 -4.42
CA LEU A 72 -36.62 -11.12 -4.88
C LEU A 72 -35.78 -10.54 -3.74
N CYS A 73 -36.35 -10.37 -2.55
CA CYS A 73 -35.63 -9.90 -1.38
C CYS A 73 -34.62 -10.93 -0.86
N LEU A 74 -35.00 -12.21 -0.77
CA LEU A 74 -34.11 -13.30 -0.35
C LEU A 74 -32.95 -13.51 -1.33
N ASP A 75 -33.20 -13.32 -2.64
CA ASP A 75 -32.18 -13.24 -3.69
C ASP A 75 -31.27 -12.00 -3.55
N GLY A 76 -31.64 -11.02 -2.72
CA GLY A 76 -30.90 -9.77 -2.55
C GLY A 76 -31.06 -8.77 -3.70
N LYS A 77 -32.10 -8.90 -4.54
CA LYS A 77 -32.38 -8.02 -5.68
C LYS A 77 -33.13 -6.74 -5.29
N CYS A 78 -33.82 -6.75 -4.15
CA CYS A 78 -34.57 -5.61 -3.65
C CYS A 78 -34.56 -5.55 -2.12
N VAL A 79 -35.02 -4.43 -1.55
CA VAL A 79 -35.19 -4.23 -0.11
C VAL A 79 -36.66 -4.12 0.28
N MET A 80 -37.00 -4.70 1.44
CA MET A 80 -38.27 -4.46 2.13
C MET A 80 -38.11 -3.21 3.00
N GLY A 81 -38.97 -2.20 2.79
CA GLY A 81 -38.86 -0.88 3.41
C GLY A 81 -37.93 0.10 2.67
N ARG A 82 -38.06 1.41 2.98
CA ARG A 82 -37.36 2.49 2.24
C ARG A 82 -35.89 2.70 2.65
N SER A 83 -35.52 2.33 3.88
CA SER A 83 -34.14 2.48 4.41
C SER A 83 -33.19 1.41 3.89
N GLY A 84 -33.65 0.18 3.68
CA GLY A 84 -32.80 -0.95 3.32
C GLY A 84 -31.76 -1.32 4.39
N ASP A 85 -31.96 -0.95 5.65
CA ASP A 85 -31.07 -1.27 6.79
C ASP A 85 -30.96 -2.77 7.08
N LYS A 86 -31.98 -3.52 6.69
CA LYS A 86 -31.99 -4.98 6.72
C LYS A 86 -31.47 -5.62 5.43
N TYR A 87 -30.96 -4.87 4.45
CA TYR A 87 -30.43 -5.46 3.22
C TYR A 87 -29.26 -6.42 3.49
N ARG A 88 -29.32 -7.64 2.92
CA ARG A 88 -28.31 -8.70 3.08
C ARG A 88 -27.91 -9.34 1.74
N GLY A 89 -28.10 -8.62 0.63
CA GLY A 89 -27.66 -9.07 -0.69
C GLY A 89 -26.14 -8.95 -0.88
N ASN A 90 -25.66 -9.32 -2.06
CA ASN A 90 -24.24 -9.39 -2.42
C ASN A 90 -23.80 -8.31 -3.41
N LEU A 91 -24.58 -7.24 -3.60
CA LEU A 91 -24.21 -6.14 -4.49
C LEU A 91 -22.95 -5.45 -3.96
N SER A 92 -21.91 -5.34 -4.80
CA SER A 92 -20.59 -4.79 -4.45
C SER A 92 -20.16 -3.63 -5.37
N VAL A 93 -21.13 -3.00 -6.05
CA VAL A 93 -20.92 -1.85 -6.92
C VAL A 93 -21.93 -0.73 -6.63
N THR A 94 -21.46 0.51 -6.71
CA THR A 94 -22.25 1.71 -6.45
C THR A 94 -23.14 2.10 -7.64
N VAL A 95 -23.99 3.10 -7.48
CA VAL A 95 -24.86 3.64 -8.56
C VAL A 95 -24.09 4.11 -9.80
N SER A 96 -22.82 4.50 -9.66
CA SER A 96 -21.96 4.94 -10.76
C SER A 96 -21.06 3.83 -11.31
N GLY A 97 -21.18 2.61 -10.77
CA GLY A 97 -20.36 1.46 -11.17
C GLY A 97 -18.98 1.40 -10.51
N ARG A 98 -18.74 2.17 -9.44
CA ARG A 98 -17.50 2.05 -8.65
C ARG A 98 -17.55 0.78 -7.81
N GLU A 99 -16.43 0.08 -7.76
CA GLU A 99 -16.27 -1.10 -6.91
C GLU A 99 -16.24 -0.68 -5.43
N CYS A 100 -16.94 -1.43 -4.59
CA CYS A 100 -16.97 -1.20 -3.16
C CYS A 100 -15.66 -1.65 -2.47
N GLN A 101 -15.22 -0.88 -1.49
CA GLN A 101 -14.18 -1.25 -0.54
C GLN A 101 -14.72 -2.30 0.45
N TYR A 102 -13.86 -3.24 0.84
CA TYR A 102 -14.18 -4.21 1.89
C TYR A 102 -14.42 -3.53 3.23
N TRP A 103 -15.45 -3.94 3.96
CA TRP A 103 -15.74 -3.45 5.31
C TRP A 103 -14.62 -3.80 6.32
N SER A 104 -13.80 -4.81 6.01
CA SER A 104 -12.60 -5.13 6.80
C SER A 104 -11.45 -4.16 6.52
N SER A 105 -11.37 -3.60 5.32
CA SER A 105 -10.27 -2.78 4.85
C SER A 105 -10.34 -1.35 5.41
N ASN A 106 -9.18 -0.75 5.66
CA ASN A 106 -9.04 0.69 5.93
C ASN A 106 -8.55 1.47 4.70
N PHE A 107 -8.40 0.82 3.55
CA PHE A 107 -7.87 1.39 2.33
C PHE A 107 -8.87 1.27 1.15
N PRO A 108 -9.05 2.34 0.34
CA PRO A 108 -8.40 3.65 0.43
C PRO A 108 -8.91 4.54 1.58
N HIS A 109 -10.08 4.26 2.15
CA HIS A 109 -10.68 5.12 3.17
C HIS A 109 -10.73 4.43 4.52
N LYS A 110 -10.38 5.19 5.57
CA LYS A 110 -10.51 4.70 6.94
C LYS A 110 -11.98 4.43 7.25
N LYS A 111 -12.29 3.21 7.69
CA LYS A 111 -13.66 2.82 8.04
C LYS A 111 -14.10 3.50 9.34
N GLU A 112 -15.33 3.98 9.35
CA GLU A 112 -15.99 4.51 10.55
C GLU A 112 -16.91 3.45 11.18
N PHE A 113 -17.43 2.52 10.36
CA PHE A 113 -18.33 1.45 10.78
C PHE A 113 -17.57 0.12 10.85
N THR A 114 -17.60 -0.53 12.01
CA THR A 114 -16.91 -1.80 12.26
C THR A 114 -17.89 -2.89 12.71
N LEU A 115 -17.59 -4.16 12.42
CA LEU A 115 -18.40 -5.28 12.91
C LEU A 115 -18.50 -5.33 14.43
N SER A 116 -17.48 -4.87 15.16
CA SER A 116 -17.54 -4.80 16.63
C SER A 116 -18.58 -3.81 17.13
N MET A 117 -18.78 -2.70 16.41
CA MET A 117 -19.77 -1.68 16.77
C MET A 117 -21.17 -2.00 16.24
N TYR A 118 -21.25 -2.71 15.11
CA TYR A 118 -22.50 -3.02 14.40
C TYR A 118 -22.58 -4.50 13.99
N PRO A 119 -22.60 -5.44 14.95
CA PRO A 119 -22.52 -6.88 14.69
C PRO A 119 -23.75 -7.42 13.92
N ASP A 120 -24.89 -6.76 14.09
CA ASP A 120 -26.19 -7.07 13.49
C ASP A 120 -26.34 -6.54 12.05
N LYS A 121 -25.43 -5.67 11.60
CA LYS A 121 -25.49 -5.04 10.26
C LYS A 121 -24.84 -5.86 9.14
N ASP A 122 -24.27 -7.02 9.45
CA ASP A 122 -23.68 -7.96 8.47
C ASP A 122 -22.68 -7.27 7.53
N LEU A 123 -21.72 -6.53 8.11
CA LEU A 123 -20.69 -5.79 7.38
C LEU A 123 -19.61 -6.75 6.84
N VAL A 124 -20.00 -7.70 5.99
CA VAL A 124 -19.12 -8.72 5.41
C VAL A 124 -18.70 -8.36 4.00
N GLN A 125 -17.52 -8.84 3.60
CA GLN A 125 -16.93 -8.60 2.27
C GLN A 125 -16.94 -7.10 1.93
N ASN A 126 -17.31 -6.74 0.70
CA ASN A 126 -17.50 -5.38 0.22
C ASN A 126 -18.95 -5.10 -0.21
N TYR A 127 -19.92 -5.83 0.36
CA TYR A 127 -21.31 -5.69 -0.06
C TYR A 127 -21.96 -4.42 0.46
N CYS A 128 -22.84 -3.80 -0.31
CA CYS A 128 -23.58 -2.61 0.11
C CYS A 128 -24.41 -2.90 1.36
N ARG A 129 -24.35 -2.00 2.36
CA ARG A 129 -25.08 -2.10 3.63
C ARG A 129 -25.54 -0.71 4.07
N ASN A 130 -26.42 -0.65 5.06
CA ASN A 130 -26.86 0.64 5.62
C ASN A 130 -26.76 0.64 7.16
N PRO A 131 -25.53 0.70 7.72
CA PRO A 131 -25.32 0.62 9.16
C PRO A 131 -25.85 1.85 9.92
N ASN A 132 -25.86 3.03 9.27
CA ASN A 132 -26.30 4.31 9.86
C ASN A 132 -27.77 4.65 9.57
N ASN A 133 -28.53 3.75 8.96
CA ASN A 133 -29.93 3.96 8.58
C ASN A 133 -30.15 5.22 7.72
N ASP A 134 -29.24 5.45 6.76
CA ASP A 134 -29.32 6.54 5.78
C ASP A 134 -30.60 6.42 4.95
N THR A 135 -31.32 7.52 4.79
CA THR A 135 -32.60 7.55 4.06
C THR A 135 -32.43 7.37 2.55
N ARG A 136 -31.21 7.52 2.02
CA ARG A 136 -30.89 7.30 0.60
C ARG A 136 -30.77 5.82 0.22
N GLY A 137 -30.65 4.94 1.22
CA GLY A 137 -30.56 3.49 1.06
C GLY A 137 -29.17 2.92 1.35
N PRO A 138 -28.94 1.64 1.02
CA PRO A 138 -27.65 1.00 1.24
C PRO A 138 -26.53 1.62 0.38
N TRP A 139 -25.35 1.67 0.98
CA TRP A 139 -24.16 2.30 0.41
C TRP A 139 -22.94 1.45 0.74
N CYS A 140 -21.80 1.80 0.15
CA CYS A 140 -20.51 1.25 0.53
C CYS A 140 -19.43 2.34 0.48
N TYR A 141 -18.32 2.12 1.19
CA TYR A 141 -17.09 2.84 0.89
C TYR A 141 -16.65 2.47 -0.52
N THR A 142 -16.08 3.41 -1.28
CA THR A 142 -15.65 3.12 -2.65
C THR A 142 -14.15 2.85 -2.70
N ARG A 143 -13.70 2.16 -3.74
CA ARG A 143 -12.25 2.01 -4.01
C ARG A 143 -11.62 3.23 -4.68
N ASP A 144 -12.40 4.27 -4.99
CA ASP A 144 -11.94 5.53 -5.56
C ASP A 144 -11.49 6.47 -4.43
N PRO A 145 -10.19 6.85 -4.35
CA PRO A 145 -9.69 7.74 -3.30
C PRO A 145 -10.41 9.10 -3.22
N LEU A 146 -11.03 9.54 -4.31
CA LEU A 146 -11.74 10.82 -4.40
C LEU A 146 -13.18 10.76 -3.89
N VAL A 147 -13.79 9.57 -3.82
CA VAL A 147 -15.20 9.38 -3.46
C VAL A 147 -15.31 8.47 -2.24
N LYS A 148 -15.39 9.06 -1.04
CA LYS A 148 -15.38 8.29 0.22
C LYS A 148 -16.47 7.21 0.30
N LYS A 149 -17.71 7.58 0.01
CA LYS A 149 -18.86 6.68 0.08
C LYS A 149 -19.89 7.08 -0.96
N GLU A 150 -20.61 6.10 -1.48
CA GLU A 150 -21.64 6.29 -2.48
C GLU A 150 -22.73 5.23 -2.30
N GLU A 151 -23.98 5.60 -2.60
CA GLU A 151 -25.11 4.69 -2.59
C GLU A 151 -25.02 3.61 -3.67
N CYS A 152 -25.74 2.50 -3.42
CA CYS A 152 -25.86 1.41 -4.38
C CYS A 152 -27.25 1.39 -5.02
N SER A 153 -27.33 0.94 -6.27
CA SER A 153 -28.60 0.89 -7.00
C SER A 153 -29.44 -0.32 -6.58
N ILE A 154 -30.09 -0.23 -5.43
CA ILE A 154 -30.99 -1.27 -4.90
C ILE A 154 -32.42 -0.75 -4.90
N SER A 155 -33.33 -1.53 -5.49
CA SER A 155 -34.73 -1.15 -5.65
C SER A 155 -35.56 -1.56 -4.44
N VAL A 156 -36.65 -0.84 -4.16
CA VAL A 156 -37.65 -1.28 -3.17
C VAL A 156 -38.50 -2.37 -3.81
N CYS A 157 -38.76 -3.47 -3.09
CA CYS A 157 -39.55 -4.57 -3.64
C CYS A 157 -40.97 -4.10 -4.00
N GLY A 158 -41.39 -4.31 -5.25
CA GLY A 158 -42.69 -3.88 -5.77
C GLY A 158 -42.74 -2.47 -6.37
N GLU A 159 -41.63 -1.73 -6.35
CA GLU A 159 -41.43 -0.49 -7.11
C GLU A 159 -40.63 -0.77 -8.41
N PRO A 160 -40.73 0.09 -9.44
CA PRO A 160 -39.94 -0.07 -10.65
C PRO A 160 -38.44 -0.07 -10.33
N PRO A 161 -37.64 -0.91 -11.04
CA PRO A 161 -36.22 -1.04 -10.77
C PRO A 161 -35.51 0.30 -10.98
N ARG A 162 -34.64 0.67 -10.04
CA ARG A 162 -33.70 1.78 -10.23
C ARG A 162 -32.77 1.44 -11.40
N PRO A 163 -32.38 2.44 -12.22
CA PRO A 163 -31.46 2.20 -13.32
C PRO A 163 -30.20 1.53 -12.79
N THR A 164 -29.85 0.39 -13.38
CA THR A 164 -28.59 -0.28 -13.12
C THR A 164 -27.45 0.58 -13.68
N PRO A 165 -26.31 0.64 -12.98
CA PRO A 165 -25.14 1.32 -13.52
C PRO A 165 -24.76 0.65 -14.83
N VAL A 166 -24.75 1.41 -15.93
CA VAL A 166 -23.97 1.01 -17.10
C VAL A 166 -22.52 1.05 -16.64
N PRO A 167 -21.71 0.00 -16.86
CA PRO A 167 -20.29 0.06 -16.55
C PRO A 167 -19.73 1.30 -17.23
N GLY A 168 -19.28 2.28 -16.45
CA GLY A 168 -18.59 3.43 -16.98
C GLY A 168 -17.49 2.90 -17.89
N LYS A 169 -17.49 3.32 -19.16
CA LYS A 169 -16.41 2.99 -20.09
C LYS A 169 -15.11 3.26 -19.34
N LYS A 170 -14.28 2.22 -19.13
CA LYS A 170 -12.91 2.43 -18.68
C LYS A 170 -12.35 3.50 -19.60
N VAL A 171 -11.99 4.65 -19.03
CA VAL A 171 -11.26 5.67 -19.78
C VAL A 171 -9.93 5.01 -20.10
N VAL A 172 -9.84 4.46 -21.31
CA VAL A 172 -8.59 4.01 -21.88
C VAL A 172 -7.79 5.29 -22.07
N TYR A 173 -6.87 5.56 -21.14
CA TYR A 173 -5.88 6.61 -21.33
C TYR A 173 -5.18 6.31 -22.64
N ASP A 174 -5.28 7.25 -23.56
CA ASP A 174 -4.77 7.14 -24.92
C ASP A 174 -3.25 6.96 -24.85
N LYS A 175 -2.76 5.75 -25.14
CA LYS A 175 -1.35 5.50 -25.42
C LYS A 175 -1.05 6.12 -26.79
N ARG A 176 -0.65 7.39 -26.84
CA ARG A 176 0.11 7.96 -27.96
C ARG A 176 0.82 9.24 -27.49
N GLU A 177 2.16 9.26 -27.62
CA GLU A 177 3.13 10.28 -27.18
C GLU A 177 3.48 10.30 -25.67
N CYS A 178 4.29 9.32 -25.26
CA CYS A 178 5.14 9.41 -24.07
C CYS A 178 6.61 9.52 -24.50
N LEU A 179 7.45 10.15 -23.67
CA LEU A 179 8.90 10.25 -23.92
C LEU A 179 9.61 9.00 -23.44
N LYS A 180 10.58 8.54 -24.23
CA LYS A 180 11.50 7.45 -23.87
C LYS A 180 12.76 8.00 -23.22
N ASP A 181 13.61 7.13 -22.68
CA ASP A 181 14.96 7.47 -22.19
C ASP A 181 14.93 8.60 -21.15
N ALA A 182 13.91 8.59 -20.30
CA ALA A 182 13.62 9.64 -19.32
C ALA A 182 13.53 11.07 -19.90
N GLY A 183 13.25 11.23 -21.19
CA GLY A 183 13.08 12.53 -21.83
C GLY A 183 14.36 13.38 -21.85
N ILE A 184 15.54 12.76 -21.93
CA ILE A 184 16.83 13.47 -22.11
C ILE A 184 16.83 14.29 -23.41
N ASP A 185 16.25 13.74 -24.47
CA ASP A 185 16.12 14.35 -25.79
C ASP A 185 14.96 15.36 -25.91
N TYR A 186 14.22 15.60 -24.83
CA TYR A 186 13.06 16.47 -24.83
C TYR A 186 13.45 17.93 -25.13
N ASN A 187 12.96 18.42 -26.28
CA ASN A 187 13.23 19.77 -26.78
C ASN A 187 11.97 20.67 -26.82
N GLY A 188 10.86 20.23 -26.22
CA GLY A 188 9.62 21.00 -26.19
C GLY A 188 9.69 22.30 -25.37
N ASN A 189 8.58 23.03 -25.33
CA ASN A 189 8.50 24.40 -24.79
C ASN A 189 7.73 24.52 -23.46
N ILE A 190 7.41 23.39 -22.81
CA ILE A 190 6.77 23.39 -21.48
C ILE A 190 7.71 24.09 -20.48
N SER A 191 7.17 25.05 -19.74
CA SER A 191 7.90 25.87 -18.75
C SER A 191 7.15 25.97 -17.42
N THR A 192 6.34 24.98 -17.10
CA THR A 192 5.54 24.90 -15.88
C THR A 192 5.68 23.52 -15.25
N THR A 193 5.72 23.49 -13.92
CA THR A 193 5.92 22.27 -13.14
C THR A 193 4.62 21.51 -12.89
N VAL A 194 4.70 20.33 -12.28
CA VAL A 194 3.55 19.48 -11.92
C VAL A 194 2.60 20.19 -10.96
N THR A 195 3.10 21.01 -10.04
CA THR A 195 2.26 21.87 -9.18
C THR A 195 2.00 23.26 -9.76
N HIS A 196 2.20 23.44 -11.06
CA HIS A 196 1.94 24.67 -11.84
C HIS A 196 2.83 25.88 -11.47
N HIS A 197 4.03 25.65 -10.93
CA HIS A 197 5.00 26.72 -10.74
C HIS A 197 5.69 27.10 -12.06
N PRO A 198 5.96 28.39 -12.31
CA PRO A 198 6.72 28.82 -13.48
C PRO A 198 8.21 28.48 -13.30
N CYS A 199 8.81 27.95 -14.36
CA CYS A 199 10.24 27.63 -14.38
C CYS A 199 11.10 28.90 -14.42
N LEU A 200 12.20 28.89 -13.69
CA LEU A 200 13.28 29.86 -13.78
C LEU A 200 14.06 29.68 -15.08
N SER A 201 14.57 30.79 -15.64
CA SER A 201 15.46 30.68 -16.79
C SER A 201 16.79 30.02 -16.40
N TRP A 202 17.23 29.05 -17.19
CA TRP A 202 18.54 28.41 -17.07
C TRP A 202 19.71 29.39 -17.15
N SER A 203 19.48 30.56 -17.77
CA SER A 203 20.47 31.63 -17.92
C SER A 203 20.43 32.69 -16.80
N SER A 204 19.48 32.59 -15.87
CA SER A 204 19.37 33.51 -14.73
C SER A 204 20.53 33.32 -13.75
N PRO A 205 20.94 34.36 -12.99
CA PRO A 205 21.98 34.24 -11.97
C PRO A 205 21.69 33.11 -10.97
N THR A 206 20.47 33.07 -10.42
CA THR A 206 20.03 32.05 -9.46
C THR A 206 20.19 30.63 -10.02
N ALA A 207 19.76 30.39 -11.27
CA ALA A 207 19.88 29.07 -11.88
C ALA A 207 21.35 28.69 -12.18
N ARG A 208 22.21 29.67 -12.50
CA ARG A 208 23.65 29.42 -12.70
C ARG A 208 24.33 29.02 -11.40
N ASP A 209 23.98 29.66 -10.30
CA ASP A 209 24.51 29.33 -8.97
C ASP A 209 24.06 27.93 -8.54
N LEU A 210 22.77 27.61 -8.70
CA LEU A 210 22.23 26.28 -8.41
C LEU A 210 22.77 25.18 -9.34
N ARG A 211 23.30 25.53 -10.51
CA ARG A 211 23.94 24.60 -11.45
C ARG A 211 25.43 24.39 -11.16
N HIS A 212 26.07 25.32 -10.46
CA HIS A 212 27.51 25.28 -10.26
C HIS A 212 27.93 23.98 -9.55
N GLY A 213 28.91 23.27 -10.13
CA GLY A 213 29.42 22.01 -9.59
C GLY A 213 28.57 20.76 -9.85
N LYS A 214 27.47 20.87 -10.61
CA LYS A 214 26.63 19.73 -11.01
C LYS A 214 27.07 19.14 -12.34
N ASP A 215 26.97 17.82 -12.45
CA ASP A 215 27.33 17.06 -13.65
C ASP A 215 26.15 17.02 -14.63
N PHE A 216 26.16 17.93 -15.61
CA PHE A 216 25.11 18.07 -16.62
C PHE A 216 25.60 17.56 -17.98
N LEU A 217 24.75 16.77 -18.63
CA LEU A 217 24.94 16.24 -19.98
C LEU A 217 25.09 17.39 -21.00
N PRO A 218 26.26 17.53 -21.66
CA PRO A 218 26.52 18.62 -22.61
C PRO A 218 25.57 18.66 -23.82
N GLU A 219 25.02 17.50 -24.21
CA GLU A 219 24.07 17.35 -25.31
C GLU A 219 22.70 17.98 -25.04
N VAL A 220 22.34 18.21 -23.77
CA VAL A 220 21.02 18.76 -23.41
C VAL A 220 21.03 20.29 -23.50
N GLN A 221 20.29 20.82 -24.46
CA GLN A 221 20.20 22.27 -24.69
C GLN A 221 19.30 22.95 -23.67
N LEU A 222 19.91 23.72 -22.76
CA LEU A 222 19.25 24.48 -21.70
C LEU A 222 18.73 25.84 -22.20
N GLU A 223 17.67 25.81 -23.00
CA GLU A 223 17.07 27.00 -23.58
C GLU A 223 16.03 27.68 -22.67
N LYS A 224 16.09 29.01 -22.61
CA LYS A 224 15.13 29.88 -21.90
C LYS A 224 14.87 29.37 -20.48
N ASN A 225 13.62 29.00 -20.19
CA ASN A 225 13.15 28.40 -18.94
C ASN A 225 12.35 27.11 -19.22
N TYR A 226 12.63 26.42 -20.33
CA TYR A 226 11.92 25.20 -20.68
C TYR A 226 12.40 24.02 -19.85
N CYS A 227 11.50 23.09 -19.55
CA CYS A 227 11.82 21.86 -18.83
C CYS A 227 12.82 21.02 -19.62
N ARG A 228 13.86 20.52 -18.95
CA ARG A 228 14.93 19.70 -19.55
C ARG A 228 15.35 18.61 -18.57
N ASN A 229 16.07 17.62 -19.07
CA ASN A 229 16.68 16.59 -18.24
C ASN A 229 18.21 16.53 -18.44
N PRO A 230 18.95 17.60 -18.06
CA PRO A 230 20.41 17.63 -18.18
C PRO A 230 21.10 16.66 -17.22
N ASP A 231 20.33 16.20 -16.23
CA ASP A 231 20.58 15.13 -15.30
C ASP A 231 20.96 13.75 -15.80
N GLY A 232 20.20 13.35 -16.83
CA GLY A 232 19.75 11.96 -16.99
C GLY A 232 18.86 11.45 -15.84
N ASP A 233 18.12 12.29 -15.11
CA ASP A 233 17.23 11.83 -14.05
C ASP A 233 16.16 10.89 -14.62
N LEU A 234 16.02 9.70 -14.05
CA LEU A 234 15.04 8.69 -14.49
C LEU A 234 13.59 9.12 -14.19
N GLU A 235 13.39 10.12 -13.35
CA GLU A 235 12.11 10.80 -13.16
C GLU A 235 11.79 11.76 -14.31
N GLY A 236 12.76 12.13 -15.14
CA GLY A 236 12.59 12.89 -16.37
C GLY A 236 12.64 14.41 -16.22
N PRO A 237 12.09 15.17 -17.19
CA PRO A 237 12.36 16.61 -17.29
C PRO A 237 11.87 17.43 -16.10
N TRP A 238 12.69 18.42 -15.73
CA TRP A 238 12.47 19.31 -14.60
C TRP A 238 13.02 20.71 -14.89
N CYS A 239 12.79 21.64 -13.96
CA CYS A 239 13.37 22.97 -13.99
C CYS A 239 13.58 23.52 -12.57
N PHE A 240 14.40 24.56 -12.44
CA PHE A 240 14.50 25.31 -11.18
C PHE A 240 13.26 26.19 -10.98
N VAL A 241 12.89 26.44 -9.73
CA VAL A 241 11.76 27.32 -9.36
C VAL A 241 12.19 28.31 -8.29
N ASP A 242 11.57 29.49 -8.30
CA ASP A 242 11.83 30.54 -7.32
C ASP A 242 10.86 30.41 -6.13
N LYS A 243 11.15 29.48 -5.21
CA LYS A 243 10.33 29.24 -4.02
C LYS A 243 11.17 29.04 -2.76
N PRO A 244 10.76 29.57 -1.59
CA PRO A 244 11.53 29.50 -0.34
C PRO A 244 11.82 28.11 0.23
N ARG A 245 11.25 27.03 -0.32
CA ARG A 245 11.43 25.66 0.19
C ARG A 245 11.69 24.61 -0.89
N ILE A 246 11.60 25.00 -2.15
CA ILE A 246 11.66 24.11 -3.31
C ILE A 246 12.60 24.79 -4.30
N ALA A 247 13.80 24.22 -4.51
CA ALA A 247 14.77 24.78 -5.47
C ALA A 247 14.48 24.31 -6.91
N PHE A 248 13.89 23.13 -7.06
CA PHE A 248 13.57 22.53 -8.35
C PHE A 248 12.28 21.74 -8.27
N GLU A 249 11.65 21.50 -9.41
CA GLU A 249 10.49 20.65 -9.51
C GLU A 249 10.39 20.04 -10.90
N TYR A 250 9.77 18.85 -10.98
CA TYR A 250 9.53 18.19 -12.26
C TYR A 250 8.37 18.83 -13.02
N CYS A 251 8.38 18.63 -14.33
CA CYS A 251 7.31 19.07 -15.22
C CYS A 251 6.33 17.94 -15.54
N ASP A 252 5.07 18.28 -15.81
CA ASP A 252 4.04 17.28 -16.12
C ASP A 252 4.16 16.84 -17.58
N ILE A 253 5.14 15.98 -17.84
CA ILE A 253 5.46 15.45 -19.17
C ILE A 253 5.39 13.92 -19.09
N PRO A 254 4.51 13.28 -19.88
CA PRO A 254 4.36 11.83 -19.86
C PRO A 254 5.64 11.10 -20.27
N LEU A 255 6.16 10.25 -19.39
CA LEU A 255 7.23 9.30 -19.69
C LEU A 255 6.65 7.93 -20.02
N CYS A 256 7.32 7.19 -20.89
CA CYS A 256 6.97 5.82 -21.16
C CYS A 256 7.33 4.94 -19.96
N ASP A 257 6.44 3.98 -19.67
CA ASP A 257 6.70 2.91 -18.72
C ASP A 257 7.84 2.04 -19.30
N GLU A 258 9.00 2.03 -18.64
CA GLU A 258 10.19 1.24 -19.03
C GLU A 258 10.49 0.21 -17.93
N PRO A 259 10.20 -1.08 -18.13
CA PRO A 259 10.49 -2.12 -17.15
C PRO A 259 11.98 -2.23 -16.87
N LEU A 260 12.35 -2.55 -15.62
CA LEU A 260 13.75 -2.71 -15.22
C LEU A 260 14.52 -3.75 -16.08
N HIS A 261 13.81 -4.75 -16.64
CA HIS A 261 14.37 -5.79 -17.49
C HIS A 261 14.71 -5.31 -18.91
N GLU A 262 13.99 -4.31 -19.44
CA GLU A 262 14.14 -3.84 -20.83
C GLU A 262 15.34 -2.92 -21.04
N PHE A 263 15.99 -2.48 -19.96
CA PHE A 263 17.23 -1.73 -20.07
C PHE A 263 18.37 -2.62 -20.58
N GLN A 264 18.73 -2.42 -21.85
CA GLN A 264 19.91 -3.01 -22.48
C GLN A 264 21.18 -2.40 -21.89
N ASP A 265 22.14 -3.27 -21.56
CA ASP A 265 23.52 -2.85 -21.29
C ASP A 265 24.15 -2.47 -22.63
N ASP A 266 24.38 -1.19 -22.88
CA ASP A 266 25.25 -0.74 -23.98
C ASP A 266 26.75 -1.03 -23.70
N GLN A 267 27.05 -1.90 -22.73
CA GLN A 267 28.37 -2.50 -22.57
C GLN A 267 28.26 -4.01 -22.42
N GLU A 268 28.25 -4.70 -23.57
CA GLU A 268 28.88 -6.02 -23.69
C GLU A 268 30.36 -5.92 -23.26
N LYS A 269 30.63 -5.95 -21.95
CA LYS A 269 31.92 -6.43 -21.46
C LYS A 269 31.83 -7.94 -21.32
N ILE A 270 32.20 -8.55 -22.45
CA ILE A 270 32.69 -9.92 -22.60
C ILE A 270 33.07 -10.55 -21.26
N SER A 271 32.41 -11.66 -20.95
CA SER A 271 32.78 -12.62 -19.92
C SER A 271 34.28 -12.91 -19.97
N GLY A 272 35.02 -12.24 -19.09
CA GLY A 272 36.46 -12.36 -18.92
C GLY A 272 36.76 -12.28 -17.44
N ARG A 273 37.16 -13.41 -16.85
CA ARG A 273 37.60 -13.55 -15.46
C ARG A 273 38.65 -12.48 -15.11
N THR A 274 38.26 -11.47 -14.35
CA THR A 274 39.03 -10.76 -13.31
C THR A 274 38.18 -9.61 -12.76
N VAL A 275 37.20 -9.92 -11.91
CA VAL A 275 36.58 -8.89 -11.08
C VAL A 275 37.44 -8.76 -9.83
N SER A 276 38.44 -7.89 -9.88
CA SER A 276 38.90 -7.26 -8.64
C SER A 276 37.66 -6.66 -7.99
N ALA A 277 37.36 -7.06 -6.75
CA ALA A 277 36.26 -6.55 -5.95
C ALA A 277 36.18 -5.02 -6.09
N GLY A 278 35.21 -4.54 -6.88
CA GLY A 278 35.02 -3.12 -7.11
C GLY A 278 34.63 -2.47 -5.80
N SER A 279 35.49 -1.62 -5.26
CA SER A 279 35.22 -0.86 -4.04
C SER A 279 33.89 -0.10 -4.19
N TYR A 280 33.01 -0.23 -3.20
CA TYR A 280 31.76 0.52 -3.12
C TYR A 280 32.04 2.03 -3.34
N LYS A 281 31.40 2.62 -4.36
CA LYS A 281 31.57 4.03 -4.72
C LYS A 281 30.43 4.86 -4.12
N THR A 282 30.80 5.82 -3.28
CA THR A 282 29.86 6.82 -2.74
C THR A 282 29.33 7.71 -3.86
N PHE A 283 28.06 8.07 -3.76
CA PHE A 283 27.29 8.84 -4.72
C PHE A 283 26.92 10.21 -4.19
N PHE A 284 26.68 10.35 -2.88
CA PHE A 284 26.31 11.63 -2.28
C PHE A 284 27.52 12.40 -1.76
N ASN A 285 27.39 13.71 -1.69
CA ASN A 285 28.39 14.56 -1.04
C ASN A 285 28.26 14.43 0.50
N PRO A 286 29.32 14.03 1.23
CA PRO A 286 29.26 13.88 2.68
C PRO A 286 28.89 15.15 3.45
N ASN A 287 29.12 16.34 2.88
CA ASN A 287 28.78 17.60 3.53
C ASN A 287 27.26 17.84 3.61
N SER A 288 26.49 17.34 2.65
CA SER A 288 25.03 17.50 2.61
C SER A 288 24.28 16.24 3.02
N PHE A 289 24.83 15.07 2.71
CA PHE A 289 24.25 13.78 3.07
C PHE A 289 24.59 13.36 4.50
N GLY A 290 25.69 13.89 5.04
CA GLY A 290 26.27 13.41 6.29
C GLY A 290 27.07 12.12 6.11
N GLN A 291 27.25 11.40 7.21
CA GLN A 291 28.06 10.18 7.27
C GLN A 291 27.22 8.93 7.03
N GLY A 292 27.90 7.85 6.62
CA GLY A 292 27.34 6.50 6.60
C GLY A 292 27.18 5.86 5.23
N GLU A 293 27.30 6.62 4.13
CA GLU A 293 27.19 6.04 2.78
C GLU A 293 28.24 4.95 2.53
N ALA A 294 29.50 5.21 2.85
CA ALA A 294 30.59 4.25 2.62
C ALA A 294 30.42 2.93 3.40
N ASP A 295 29.79 2.97 4.58
CA ASP A 295 29.59 1.84 5.48
C ASP A 295 28.15 1.30 5.46
N CYS A 296 27.32 1.78 4.54
CA CYS A 296 25.91 1.41 4.47
C CYS A 296 25.74 -0.11 4.29
N GLY A 297 24.63 -0.65 4.80
CA GLY A 297 24.25 -2.03 4.57
C GLY A 297 25.19 -3.08 5.19
N ILE A 298 26.20 -2.68 5.96
CA ILE A 298 27.07 -3.58 6.74
C ILE A 298 26.59 -3.53 8.19
N ARG A 299 25.97 -4.60 8.68
CA ARG A 299 25.43 -4.58 10.05
C ARG A 299 26.55 -4.80 11.08
N PRO A 300 26.64 -3.96 12.12
CA PRO A 300 27.71 -4.08 13.12
C PRO A 300 27.76 -5.43 13.84
N MET A 301 26.61 -6.05 14.13
CA MET A 301 26.51 -7.32 14.85
C MET A 301 26.53 -8.57 13.95
N PHE A 302 26.64 -8.40 12.63
CA PHE A 302 26.58 -9.47 11.65
C PHE A 302 27.73 -9.38 10.65
N GLU A 303 27.58 -8.65 9.54
CA GLU A 303 28.61 -8.57 8.49
C GLU A 303 29.96 -8.10 9.04
N ARG A 304 29.99 -7.12 9.95
CA ARG A 304 31.25 -6.61 10.53
C ARG A 304 32.02 -7.66 11.36
N VAL A 305 31.31 -8.66 11.89
CA VAL A 305 31.89 -9.77 12.67
C VAL A 305 31.82 -11.10 11.93
N ASN A 306 31.56 -11.09 10.62
CA ASN A 306 31.40 -12.27 9.76
C ASN A 306 30.37 -13.29 10.29
N LYS A 307 29.29 -12.82 10.90
CA LYS A 307 28.16 -13.64 11.39
C LYS A 307 26.96 -13.45 10.47
N GLN A 308 26.26 -14.54 10.15
CA GLN A 308 24.94 -14.51 9.50
C GLN A 308 23.82 -14.56 10.54
N ASP A 309 22.69 -13.91 10.25
CA ASP A 309 21.44 -14.10 10.99
C ASP A 309 20.80 -15.46 10.67
N ALA A 310 19.94 -15.92 11.57
CA ALA A 310 19.36 -17.25 11.56
C ALA A 310 18.59 -17.56 10.27
N THR A 311 18.08 -16.53 9.59
CA THR A 311 17.19 -16.67 8.44
C THR A 311 17.85 -16.33 7.10
N GLU A 312 19.12 -15.90 7.07
CA GLU A 312 19.76 -15.49 5.79
C GLU A 312 19.77 -16.61 4.74
N LYS A 313 19.86 -17.87 5.17
CA LYS A 313 19.82 -19.02 4.27
C LYS A 313 18.50 -19.14 3.50
N GLU A 314 17.43 -18.56 4.03
CA GLU A 314 16.08 -18.61 3.46
C GLU A 314 15.84 -17.58 2.35
N LEU A 315 16.76 -16.61 2.20
CA LEU A 315 16.69 -15.56 1.18
C LEU A 315 16.88 -16.10 -0.26
N THR A 316 17.40 -17.31 -0.42
CA THR A 316 17.46 -17.96 -1.72
C THR A 316 16.10 -18.53 -2.10
N GLU A 317 15.66 -18.36 -3.35
CA GLU A 317 14.39 -18.94 -3.83
C GLU A 317 14.39 -20.47 -3.74
N SER A 318 15.53 -21.11 -3.97
CA SER A 318 15.70 -22.57 -3.88
C SER A 318 15.53 -23.14 -2.47
N TYR A 319 15.38 -22.30 -1.44
CA TYR A 319 15.20 -22.76 -0.05
C TYR A 319 13.76 -23.24 0.21
N ILE A 320 13.58 -24.57 0.28
CA ILE A 320 12.29 -25.28 0.37
C ILE A 320 11.92 -25.70 1.81
N ALA A 321 12.76 -25.44 2.83
CA ALA A 321 12.46 -25.89 4.19
C ALA A 321 11.26 -25.15 4.84
N SER A 322 10.74 -25.76 5.92
CA SER A 322 9.40 -25.66 6.51
C SER A 322 8.70 -24.28 6.60
N ARG A 323 7.37 -24.38 6.66
CA ARG A 323 6.31 -23.36 6.72
C ARG A 323 6.60 -22.20 7.70
N ILE A 324 6.89 -21.02 7.18
CA ILE A 324 6.77 -19.75 7.92
C ILE A 324 5.41 -19.16 7.53
N VAL A 325 4.54 -18.96 8.53
CA VAL A 325 3.27 -18.25 8.39
C VAL A 325 3.32 -17.12 9.40
N LYS A 326 3.10 -15.87 8.97
CA LYS A 326 3.01 -14.66 9.81
C LYS A 326 4.34 -14.01 10.25
N GLY A 327 5.42 -14.22 9.50
CA GLY A 327 6.74 -13.68 9.85
C GLY A 327 7.36 -14.36 11.08
N VAL A 328 8.59 -13.95 11.43
CA VAL A 328 9.32 -14.44 12.60
C VAL A 328 9.92 -13.26 13.36
N GLU A 329 10.20 -13.44 14.65
CA GLU A 329 10.89 -12.42 15.43
C GLU A 329 12.29 -12.16 14.83
N ALA A 330 12.61 -10.89 14.58
CA ALA A 330 13.90 -10.50 14.04
C ALA A 330 14.97 -10.56 15.16
N GLU A 331 16.20 -10.97 14.84
CA GLU A 331 17.29 -10.89 15.81
C GLU A 331 17.59 -9.42 16.18
N GLN A 332 18.02 -9.18 17.41
CA GLN A 332 18.42 -7.82 17.84
C GLN A 332 19.56 -7.30 16.95
N GLY A 333 19.40 -6.08 16.44
CA GLY A 333 20.38 -5.45 15.54
C GLY A 333 20.44 -6.04 14.13
N SER A 334 19.54 -6.96 13.76
CA SER A 334 19.50 -7.56 12.40
C SER A 334 19.01 -6.60 11.31
N ALA A 335 18.31 -5.53 11.70
CA ALA A 335 17.88 -4.43 10.85
C ALA A 335 18.16 -3.08 11.55
N PRO A 336 19.43 -2.67 11.67
CA PRO A 336 19.84 -1.48 12.44
C PRO A 336 19.43 -0.15 11.78
N TRP A 337 18.97 -0.20 10.54
CA TRP A 337 18.38 0.92 9.80
C TRP A 337 16.88 1.08 10.05
N GLN A 338 16.23 0.19 10.79
CA GLN A 338 14.80 0.26 11.04
C GLN A 338 14.45 1.49 11.89
N VAL A 339 13.47 2.26 11.42
CA VAL A 339 13.02 3.50 12.07
C VAL A 339 11.52 3.44 12.35
N MET A 340 11.10 4.04 13.47
CA MET A 340 9.69 4.23 13.82
C MET A 340 9.30 5.70 13.75
N LEU A 341 8.20 5.99 13.05
CA LEU A 341 7.59 7.32 13.00
C LEU A 341 6.42 7.40 14.00
N TYR A 342 6.45 8.39 14.87
CA TYR A 342 5.40 8.62 15.86
C TYR A 342 4.81 10.00 15.74
N ARG A 343 3.48 10.10 15.88
CA ARG A 343 2.81 11.35 16.18
C ARG A 343 3.15 11.76 17.62
N LYS A 344 3.40 13.05 17.86
CA LYS A 344 3.65 13.57 19.22
C LYS A 344 2.40 13.51 20.10
N ASN A 345 1.29 14.08 19.63
CA ASN A 345 0.09 14.33 20.43
C ASN A 345 -1.21 14.00 19.64
N PRO A 346 -2.04 13.03 20.10
CA PRO A 346 -1.66 11.99 21.05
C PRO A 346 -0.52 11.11 20.51
N GLN A 347 0.21 10.44 21.39
CA GLN A 347 1.31 9.57 20.96
C GLN A 347 0.74 8.34 20.23
N GLU A 348 1.07 8.21 18.94
CA GLU A 348 0.56 7.16 18.07
C GLU A 348 1.67 6.71 17.12
N LEU A 349 1.84 5.39 16.94
CA LEU A 349 2.73 4.83 15.93
C LEU A 349 2.08 5.05 14.56
N LEU A 350 2.76 5.78 13.67
CA LEU A 350 2.25 6.12 12.35
C LEU A 350 2.67 5.12 11.28
N CYS A 351 3.97 4.91 11.15
CA CYS A 351 4.58 4.15 10.06
C CYS A 351 5.99 3.67 10.43
N GLY A 352 6.51 2.74 9.63
CA GLY A 352 7.93 2.45 9.52
C GLY A 352 8.67 3.47 8.67
N ALA A 353 9.99 3.42 8.74
CA ALA A 353 10.91 4.20 7.93
C ALA A 353 12.29 3.50 7.92
N SER A 354 13.22 4.02 7.14
CA SER A 354 14.60 3.53 7.07
C SER A 354 15.64 4.64 7.16
N LEU A 355 16.75 4.34 7.83
CA LEU A 355 17.87 5.27 8.00
C LEU A 355 18.81 5.21 6.78
N LEU A 356 19.01 6.33 6.09
CA LEU A 356 19.93 6.42 4.94
C LEU A 356 21.32 6.93 5.33
N SER A 357 21.39 7.85 6.29
CA SER A 357 22.63 8.42 6.82
C SER A 357 22.46 8.80 8.29
N ASP A 358 23.45 9.45 8.89
CA ASP A 358 23.30 10.07 10.21
C ASP A 358 22.31 11.25 10.24
N GLN A 359 21.86 11.76 9.09
CA GLN A 359 21.00 12.94 8.94
C GLN A 359 19.66 12.67 8.22
N TRP A 360 19.60 11.65 7.36
CA TRP A 360 18.46 11.45 6.46
C TRP A 360 17.72 10.13 6.71
N ILE A 361 16.38 10.22 6.69
CA ILE A 361 15.46 9.09 6.84
C ILE A 361 14.51 9.03 5.66
N LEU A 362 14.22 7.82 5.19
CA LEU A 362 13.31 7.54 4.10
C LEU A 362 12.02 6.87 4.59
N THR A 363 10.87 7.27 4.04
CA THR A 363 9.57 6.65 4.33
C THR A 363 8.62 6.80 3.13
N ALA A 364 7.39 6.31 3.27
CA ALA A 364 6.33 6.50 2.28
C ALA A 364 5.68 7.89 2.42
N ALA A 365 5.24 8.48 1.31
CA ALA A 365 4.57 9.77 1.31
C ALA A 365 3.21 9.73 2.03
N HIS A 366 2.45 8.65 1.87
CA HIS A 366 1.15 8.49 2.53
C HIS A 366 1.23 8.42 4.06
N CYS A 367 2.42 8.17 4.62
CA CYS A 367 2.69 8.26 6.05
C CYS A 367 2.67 9.70 6.55
N ILE A 368 2.90 10.67 5.67
CA ILE A 368 2.95 12.10 5.95
C ILE A 368 1.70 12.81 5.44
N LEU A 369 1.35 12.58 4.17
CA LEU A 369 0.30 13.28 3.45
C LEU A 369 -0.64 12.27 2.80
N TYR A 370 -1.86 12.19 3.31
CA TYR A 370 -2.92 11.37 2.73
C TYR A 370 -4.29 11.98 3.07
N PRO A 371 -4.81 12.88 2.21
CA PRO A 371 -6.07 13.59 2.45
C PRO A 371 -7.29 12.70 2.73
N PRO A 372 -7.45 11.49 2.16
CA PRO A 372 -8.60 10.63 2.48
C PRO A 372 -8.69 10.22 3.97
N TRP A 373 -7.59 10.35 4.72
CA TRP A 373 -7.54 10.10 6.17
C TRP A 373 -7.27 11.40 6.97
N ASP A 374 -7.51 12.57 6.37
CA ASP A 374 -7.26 13.88 6.96
C ASP A 374 -5.81 14.04 7.45
N LYS A 375 -4.87 13.39 6.74
CA LYS A 375 -3.46 13.33 7.13
C LYS A 375 -2.65 14.36 6.36
N ASN A 376 -2.07 15.31 7.08
CA ASN A 376 -1.08 16.27 6.57
C ASN A 376 -0.15 16.69 7.71
N PHE A 377 0.87 15.88 7.96
CA PHE A 377 1.79 16.10 9.09
C PHE A 377 2.94 17.04 8.72
N THR A 378 3.28 17.92 9.66
CA THR A 378 4.46 18.77 9.60
C THR A 378 5.62 18.17 10.40
N ALA A 379 6.83 18.71 10.22
CA ALA A 379 8.01 18.28 10.99
C ALA A 379 7.79 18.36 12.51
N ASN A 380 6.97 19.32 12.96
CA ASN A 380 6.66 19.50 14.37
C ASN A 380 5.68 18.46 14.93
N ASP A 381 4.92 17.77 14.09
CA ASP A 381 3.93 16.77 14.52
C ASP A 381 4.56 15.39 14.77
N ILE A 382 5.75 15.15 14.22
CA ILE A 382 6.40 13.85 14.17
C ILE A 382 7.64 13.80 15.07
N ILE A 383 7.85 12.65 15.72
CA ILE A 383 9.14 12.25 16.30
C ILE A 383 9.57 10.92 15.72
N VAL A 384 10.88 10.73 15.67
CA VAL A 384 11.50 9.53 15.16
C VAL A 384 12.16 8.76 16.29
N ARG A 385 12.04 7.43 16.29
CA ARG A 385 12.81 6.55 17.19
C ARG A 385 13.64 5.55 16.39
N LEU A 386 14.93 5.46 16.71
CA LEU A 386 15.91 4.58 16.05
C LEU A 386 16.51 3.58 17.04
N GLY A 387 17.01 2.45 16.53
CA GLY A 387 17.72 1.43 17.32
C GLY A 387 16.83 0.59 18.23
N LYS A 388 15.54 0.55 17.92
CA LYS A 388 14.54 -0.18 18.71
C LYS A 388 14.46 -1.64 18.34
N HIS A 389 14.11 -2.47 19.33
CA HIS A 389 13.71 -3.85 19.10
C HIS A 389 12.31 -4.11 19.68
N SER A 390 12.06 -3.64 20.90
CA SER A 390 10.72 -3.69 21.49
C SER A 390 9.91 -2.42 21.19
N ARG A 391 8.73 -2.57 20.57
CA ARG A 391 7.77 -1.48 20.31
C ARG A 391 7.21 -0.88 21.60
N ALA A 392 6.82 -1.74 22.54
CA ALA A 392 6.09 -1.33 23.74
C ALA A 392 6.98 -0.74 24.84
N LYS A 393 8.28 -1.04 24.83
CA LYS A 393 9.22 -0.62 25.89
C LYS A 393 10.09 0.54 25.44
N PHE A 394 10.42 1.41 26.39
CA PHE A 394 11.50 2.39 26.25
C PHE A 394 12.83 1.70 26.58
N GLU A 395 13.75 1.67 25.61
CA GLU A 395 15.02 0.94 25.64
C GLU A 395 16.17 1.92 25.97
N LYS A 396 16.18 2.40 27.23
CA LYS A 396 17.10 3.45 27.70
C LYS A 396 18.56 3.13 27.37
N GLY A 397 19.23 4.08 26.71
CA GLY A 397 20.65 3.98 26.35
C GLY A 397 20.92 3.22 25.04
N GLN A 398 19.94 2.50 24.51
CA GLN A 398 20.05 1.78 23.22
C GLN A 398 19.34 2.54 22.10
N GLU A 399 18.13 3.05 22.36
CA GLU A 399 17.38 3.80 21.37
C GLU A 399 17.72 5.30 21.36
N LYS A 400 17.48 5.94 20.22
CA LYS A 400 17.60 7.39 20.06
C LYS A 400 16.27 7.98 19.61
N ILE A 401 15.88 9.10 20.23
CA ILE A 401 14.70 9.88 19.83
C ILE A 401 15.21 11.13 19.12
N VAL A 402 14.74 11.36 17.90
CA VAL A 402 15.19 12.46 17.05
C VAL A 402 13.98 13.27 16.57
N ALA A 403 14.13 14.60 16.57
CA ALA A 403 13.17 15.53 16.00
C ALA A 403 13.51 15.80 14.53
N LEU A 404 12.49 16.09 13.74
CA LEU A 404 12.62 16.51 12.35
C LEU A 404 12.62 18.03 12.26
N ASP A 405 13.32 18.58 11.28
CA ASP A 405 13.22 19.99 10.88
C ASP A 405 12.58 20.13 9.49
N LYS A 406 12.69 19.12 8.63
CA LYS A 406 12.16 19.14 7.27
C LYS A 406 11.52 17.82 6.87
N ILE A 407 10.40 17.92 6.17
CA ILE A 407 9.70 16.81 5.53
C ILE A 407 9.52 17.16 4.05
N ILE A 408 9.92 16.24 3.17
CA ILE A 408 9.97 16.45 1.73
C ILE A 408 9.24 15.30 1.05
N VAL A 409 7.98 15.53 0.70
CA VAL A 409 7.18 14.59 -0.09
C VAL A 409 7.60 14.69 -1.55
N HIS A 410 7.69 13.55 -2.24
CA HIS A 410 8.00 13.55 -3.66
C HIS A 410 6.97 14.42 -4.44
N PRO A 411 7.41 15.36 -5.29
CA PRO A 411 6.51 16.31 -5.95
C PRO A 411 5.50 15.65 -6.90
N ARG A 412 5.83 14.47 -7.43
CA ARG A 412 4.96 13.64 -8.26
C ARG A 412 4.22 12.52 -7.50
N TYR A 413 4.17 12.60 -6.17
CA TYR A 413 3.36 11.68 -5.38
C TYR A 413 1.87 11.84 -5.74
N ASP A 414 1.26 10.75 -6.21
CA ASP A 414 -0.13 10.74 -6.67
C ASP A 414 -1.02 9.91 -5.75
N TRP A 415 -1.53 10.57 -4.70
CA TRP A 415 -2.48 9.94 -3.78
C TRP A 415 -3.89 9.72 -4.37
N LYS A 416 -4.21 10.36 -5.51
CA LYS A 416 -5.56 10.39 -6.07
C LYS A 416 -5.86 9.18 -6.94
N VAL A 417 -4.83 8.61 -7.58
CA VAL A 417 -5.00 7.54 -8.57
C VAL A 417 -4.52 6.19 -8.03
N ASN A 418 -3.23 6.06 -7.70
CA ASN A 418 -2.63 4.74 -7.43
C ASN A 418 -1.44 4.77 -6.44
N LEU A 419 -1.22 5.87 -5.73
CA LEU A 419 -0.05 6.07 -4.86
C LEU A 419 1.29 5.98 -5.61
N ASN A 420 1.34 6.40 -6.88
CA ASN A 420 2.62 6.46 -7.60
C ASN A 420 3.59 7.43 -6.92
N ARG A 421 4.87 7.05 -6.87
CA ARG A 421 5.95 7.76 -6.15
C ARG A 421 5.58 8.05 -4.70
N ASP A 422 5.06 7.03 -4.03
CA ASP A 422 4.79 7.06 -2.60
C ASP A 422 6.10 6.99 -1.80
N ILE A 423 6.79 8.13 -1.76
CA ILE A 423 8.10 8.31 -1.14
C ILE A 423 8.22 9.72 -0.54
N ALA A 424 8.77 9.80 0.67
CA ALA A 424 9.09 11.04 1.35
C ALA A 424 10.43 10.92 2.07
N LEU A 425 11.17 12.04 2.07
CA LEU A 425 12.44 12.17 2.73
C LEU A 425 12.29 13.07 3.97
N LEU A 426 12.87 12.64 5.08
CA LEU A 426 12.82 13.33 6.36
C LEU A 426 14.23 13.74 6.76
N HIS A 427 14.44 15.02 7.05
CA HIS A 427 15.71 15.53 7.56
C HIS A 427 15.65 15.61 9.09
N MET A 428 16.68 15.08 9.74
CA MET A 428 16.82 15.13 11.18
C MET A 428 17.42 16.46 11.62
N ARG A 429 16.80 17.08 12.63
CA ARG A 429 17.29 18.34 13.20
C ARG A 429 18.71 18.24 13.77
N ASN A 430 19.07 17.07 14.29
CA ASN A 430 20.41 16.78 14.80
C ASN A 430 20.88 15.42 14.26
N PRO A 431 22.14 15.31 13.82
CA PRO A 431 22.69 14.03 13.38
C PRO A 431 22.66 12.97 14.48
N VAL A 432 22.45 11.71 14.11
CA VAL A 432 22.45 10.55 15.03
C VAL A 432 23.79 9.82 15.00
N SER A 433 24.30 9.44 16.17
CA SER A 433 25.51 8.61 16.26
C SER A 433 25.19 7.15 15.94
N PHE A 434 25.98 6.54 15.06
CA PHE A 434 25.89 5.11 14.79
C PHE A 434 26.31 4.25 15.99
N SER A 435 25.73 3.06 16.08
CA SER A 435 25.96 2.08 17.14
C SER A 435 25.67 0.67 16.62
N ASP A 436 25.82 -0.35 17.46
CA ASP A 436 25.50 -1.72 17.10
C ASP A 436 24.04 -1.94 16.66
N ARG A 437 23.14 -1.02 17.05
CA ARG A 437 21.71 -1.05 16.72
C ARG A 437 21.26 0.06 15.77
N ILE A 438 22.15 0.99 15.41
CA ILE A 438 21.84 2.14 14.56
C ILE A 438 22.91 2.22 13.48
N ALA A 439 22.55 1.82 12.26
CA ALA A 439 23.43 1.87 11.09
C ALA A 439 22.59 2.05 9.83
N PRO A 440 23.11 2.72 8.79
CA PRO A 440 22.33 3.06 7.60
C PRO A 440 22.21 1.90 6.60
N ILE A 441 21.18 1.93 5.76
CA ILE A 441 20.98 0.99 4.64
C ILE A 441 21.51 1.57 3.32
N CYS A 442 21.99 0.72 2.40
CA CYS A 442 22.43 1.19 1.08
C CYS A 442 21.25 1.46 0.14
N LEU A 443 21.42 2.44 -0.75
CA LEU A 443 20.54 2.66 -1.89
C LEU A 443 21.09 1.95 -3.14
N PRO A 444 20.25 1.22 -3.91
CA PRO A 444 20.70 0.40 -5.03
C PRO A 444 21.02 1.25 -6.25
N THR A 445 22.04 0.89 -7.03
CA THR A 445 22.13 1.39 -8.41
C THR A 445 21.10 0.65 -9.28
N LYS A 446 20.94 1.08 -10.53
CA LYS A 446 20.10 0.40 -11.51
C LYS A 446 20.57 -1.05 -11.73
N GLU A 447 21.88 -1.25 -11.80
CA GLU A 447 22.53 -2.55 -12.02
C GLU A 447 22.33 -3.46 -10.80
N VAL A 448 22.55 -2.94 -9.59
CA VAL A 448 22.32 -3.69 -8.34
C VAL A 448 20.86 -4.10 -8.20
N ALA A 449 19.92 -3.18 -8.49
CA ALA A 449 18.50 -3.49 -8.46
C ALA A 449 18.13 -4.58 -9.47
N LYS A 450 18.65 -4.51 -10.71
CA LYS A 450 18.42 -5.51 -11.76
C LYS A 450 18.95 -6.88 -11.31
N THR A 451 20.20 -6.95 -10.86
CA THR A 451 20.80 -8.21 -10.39
C THR A 451 19.98 -8.82 -9.25
N LEU A 452 19.66 -8.04 -8.21
CA LEU A 452 18.97 -8.55 -7.03
C LEU A 452 17.55 -9.03 -7.32
N MET A 453 16.79 -8.28 -8.13
CA MET A 453 15.38 -8.60 -8.38
C MET A 453 15.16 -9.76 -9.37
N PHE A 454 16.13 -10.06 -10.23
CA PHE A 454 16.00 -11.10 -11.26
C PHE A 454 16.86 -12.34 -11.01
N ALA A 455 17.75 -12.34 -10.01
CA ALA A 455 18.63 -13.49 -9.72
C ALA A 455 17.98 -14.57 -8.81
N GLY A 456 16.66 -14.51 -8.60
CA GLY A 456 15.95 -15.50 -7.79
C GLY A 456 16.24 -15.39 -6.29
N PHE A 457 16.37 -14.15 -5.80
CA PHE A 457 16.48 -13.86 -4.37
C PHE A 457 15.16 -13.31 -3.83
N LYS A 458 14.80 -13.74 -2.63
CA LYS A 458 13.70 -13.14 -1.86
C LYS A 458 14.18 -11.84 -1.23
N GLY A 459 13.29 -10.86 -1.13
CA GLY A 459 13.53 -9.71 -0.29
C GLY A 459 13.02 -9.92 1.12
N ARG A 460 13.45 -9.04 2.03
CA ARG A 460 13.09 -9.05 3.43
C ARG A 460 12.36 -7.77 3.78
N VAL A 461 11.23 -7.89 4.47
CA VAL A 461 10.52 -6.78 5.10
C VAL A 461 10.66 -6.91 6.61
N THR A 462 10.87 -5.79 7.28
CA THR A 462 10.96 -5.71 8.74
C THR A 462 10.04 -4.62 9.28
N GLY A 463 9.41 -4.89 10.42
CA GLY A 463 8.54 -3.90 11.06
C GLY A 463 7.75 -4.43 12.25
N TRP A 464 6.83 -3.60 12.73
CA TRP A 464 5.94 -3.90 13.86
C TRP A 464 4.47 -3.80 13.46
N GLY A 465 4.17 -3.97 12.16
CA GLY A 465 2.83 -4.03 11.63
C GLY A 465 2.06 -5.24 12.10
N ASN A 466 0.76 -5.25 11.81
CA ASN A 466 -0.13 -6.34 12.18
C ASN A 466 0.36 -7.67 11.57
N LEU A 467 0.31 -8.74 12.35
CA LEU A 467 0.69 -10.07 11.86
C LEU A 467 -0.40 -10.74 11.00
N PHE A 468 -1.60 -10.13 10.94
CA PHE A 468 -2.78 -10.64 10.26
C PHE A 468 -3.64 -9.46 9.80
N GLU A 469 -4.46 -9.68 8.77
CA GLU A 469 -5.47 -8.70 8.37
C GLU A 469 -6.49 -8.53 9.51
N THR A 470 -6.35 -7.47 10.31
CA THR A 470 -7.19 -7.20 11.47
C THR A 470 -8.30 -6.20 11.19
N TRP A 471 -9.42 -6.40 11.89
CA TRP A 471 -10.52 -5.44 11.92
C TRP A 471 -10.22 -4.20 12.76
N SER A 472 -9.23 -4.26 13.66
CA SER A 472 -8.79 -3.17 14.53
C SER A 472 -7.28 -2.95 14.46
N SER A 473 -6.89 -1.68 14.43
CA SER A 473 -5.51 -1.20 14.61
C SER A 473 -5.23 -0.88 16.09
N SER A 474 -5.83 -1.65 17.01
CA SER A 474 -5.62 -1.43 18.44
C SER A 474 -4.14 -1.70 18.79
N PRO A 475 -3.46 -0.85 19.58
CA PRO A 475 -2.05 -1.05 19.94
C PRO A 475 -1.74 -2.40 20.61
N SER A 476 -2.76 -3.11 21.11
CA SER A 476 -2.69 -4.44 21.69
C SER A 476 -2.60 -5.59 20.67
N SER A 477 -3.00 -5.39 19.41
CA SER A 477 -2.90 -6.41 18.36
C SER A 477 -1.56 -6.41 17.62
N LEU A 478 -0.77 -5.34 17.77
CA LEU A 478 0.53 -5.19 17.13
C LEU A 478 1.62 -6.00 17.87
N PRO A 479 2.56 -6.64 17.16
CA PRO A 479 3.67 -7.35 17.79
C PRO A 479 4.50 -6.42 18.68
N SER A 480 4.92 -6.92 19.83
CA SER A 480 5.72 -6.16 20.80
C SER A 480 7.20 -6.12 20.42
N THR A 481 7.65 -7.06 19.60
CA THR A 481 9.02 -7.26 19.13
C THR A 481 9.09 -7.08 17.62
N LEU A 482 10.21 -6.59 17.10
CA LEU A 482 10.43 -6.42 15.66
C LEU A 482 10.26 -7.76 14.94
N GLN A 483 9.46 -7.76 13.88
CA GLN A 483 9.20 -8.93 13.05
C GLN A 483 9.96 -8.80 11.73
N GLN A 484 10.16 -9.94 11.08
CA GLN A 484 10.70 -10.02 9.73
C GLN A 484 10.00 -11.11 8.93
N ILE A 485 9.93 -10.91 7.62
CA ILE A 485 9.42 -11.90 6.66
C ILE A 485 10.20 -11.81 5.36
N HIS A 486 10.40 -12.94 4.68
CA HIS A 486 11.01 -12.98 3.35
C HIS A 486 9.94 -13.23 2.30
N LEU A 487 9.92 -12.39 1.28
CA LEU A 487 8.91 -12.38 0.24
C LEU A 487 9.58 -12.53 -1.13
N PRO A 488 9.09 -13.45 -1.99
CA PRO A 488 9.56 -13.54 -3.36
C PRO A 488 9.08 -12.31 -4.15
N ILE A 489 9.89 -11.87 -5.10
CA ILE A 489 9.48 -10.85 -6.06
C ILE A 489 8.47 -11.47 -7.02
N VAL A 490 7.42 -10.72 -7.32
CA VAL A 490 6.38 -11.15 -8.26
C VAL A 490 6.64 -10.49 -9.60
N ASP A 491 6.51 -11.28 -10.67
CA ASP A 491 6.58 -10.79 -12.03
C ASP A 491 5.59 -9.63 -12.29
N GLN A 492 6.02 -8.65 -13.08
CA GLN A 492 5.29 -7.39 -13.25
C GLN A 492 3.93 -7.60 -13.95
N ASP A 493 3.84 -8.53 -14.91
CA ASP A 493 2.57 -8.81 -15.60
C ASP A 493 1.61 -9.57 -14.68
N THR A 494 2.13 -10.47 -13.86
CA THR A 494 1.35 -11.15 -12.80
C THR A 494 0.83 -10.14 -11.77
N CYS A 495 1.67 -9.19 -11.34
CA CYS A 495 1.33 -8.10 -10.43
C CYS A 495 0.25 -7.16 -11.01
N ARG A 496 0.34 -6.81 -12.30
CA ARG A 496 -0.68 -6.00 -12.99
C ARG A 496 -1.99 -6.75 -13.15
N ALA A 497 -1.94 -8.06 -13.42
CA ALA A 497 -3.14 -8.89 -13.57
C ALA A 497 -3.86 -9.14 -12.23
N SER A 498 -3.15 -9.06 -11.10
CA SER A 498 -3.74 -9.31 -9.78
C SER A 498 -4.67 -8.19 -9.31
N THR A 499 -4.67 -7.02 -9.95
CA THR A 499 -5.44 -5.85 -9.49
C THR A 499 -6.13 -5.08 -10.62
N THR A 500 -7.17 -4.33 -10.28
CA THR A 500 -7.82 -3.38 -11.19
C THR A 500 -7.14 -2.01 -11.19
N ILE A 501 -6.29 -1.73 -10.19
CA ILE A 501 -5.54 -0.49 -10.05
C ILE A 501 -4.37 -0.49 -11.05
N ARG A 502 -4.12 0.63 -11.72
CA ARG A 502 -3.00 0.73 -12.66
C ARG A 502 -1.67 0.69 -11.89
N ILE A 503 -0.90 -0.37 -12.09
CA ILE A 503 0.47 -0.50 -11.57
C ILE A 503 1.46 0.06 -12.60
N THR A 504 2.31 0.97 -12.14
CA THR A 504 3.36 1.63 -12.95
C THR A 504 4.71 0.97 -12.71
N ASP A 505 5.71 1.25 -13.56
CA ASP A 505 7.06 0.67 -13.42
C ASP A 505 7.92 1.31 -12.31
N ASN A 506 7.34 2.26 -11.58
CA ASN A 506 7.86 2.73 -10.29
C ASN A 506 7.40 1.86 -9.11
N MET A 507 6.62 0.81 -9.37
CA MET A 507 6.11 -0.11 -8.37
C MET A 507 6.46 -1.55 -8.74
N PHE A 508 6.62 -2.39 -7.73
CA PHE A 508 6.69 -3.84 -7.89
C PHE A 508 5.84 -4.53 -6.82
N CYS A 509 5.49 -5.78 -7.08
CA CYS A 509 4.83 -6.65 -6.12
C CYS A 509 5.83 -7.62 -5.48
N ALA A 510 5.58 -7.97 -4.22
CA ALA A 510 6.22 -9.11 -3.58
C ALA A 510 5.18 -9.88 -2.75
N GLY A 511 5.29 -11.20 -2.73
CA GLY A 511 4.34 -12.06 -2.01
C GLY A 511 4.23 -13.45 -2.63
N PHE A 512 3.68 -14.37 -1.84
CA PHE A 512 3.55 -15.77 -2.23
C PHE A 512 2.40 -16.00 -3.21
N LYS A 513 2.54 -16.99 -4.09
CA LYS A 513 1.46 -17.42 -4.99
C LYS A 513 0.40 -18.19 -4.21
N PRO A 514 -0.85 -18.27 -4.71
CA PRO A 514 -1.92 -19.05 -4.06
C PRO A 514 -1.56 -20.52 -3.88
N GLU A 515 -0.76 -21.09 -4.79
CA GLU A 515 -0.31 -22.49 -4.74
C GLU A 515 0.81 -22.73 -3.73
N ASP A 516 1.45 -21.67 -3.21
CA ASP A 516 2.56 -21.81 -2.30
C ASP A 516 2.08 -22.31 -0.93
N SER A 517 2.79 -23.31 -0.40
CA SER A 517 2.55 -23.81 0.95
C SER A 517 2.89 -22.79 2.06
N LYS A 518 3.67 -21.76 1.72
CA LYS A 518 4.07 -20.64 2.58
C LYS A 518 3.14 -19.46 2.35
N ARG A 519 2.84 -18.74 3.43
CA ARG A 519 1.89 -17.61 3.43
C ARG A 519 2.38 -16.50 4.35
N GLY A 520 1.93 -15.29 4.09
CA GLY A 520 2.29 -14.10 4.84
C GLY A 520 2.60 -12.93 3.91
N ASP A 521 2.47 -11.73 4.46
CA ASP A 521 2.56 -10.48 3.71
C ASP A 521 3.01 -9.34 4.63
N ALA A 522 3.53 -8.26 4.06
CA ALA A 522 3.68 -7.01 4.78
C ALA A 522 2.27 -6.45 5.07
N CYS A 523 2.04 -5.92 6.26
CA CYS A 523 0.68 -5.52 6.65
C CYS A 523 0.65 -4.15 7.32
N GLU A 524 -0.56 -3.71 7.66
CA GLU A 524 -0.86 -2.44 8.31
C GLU A 524 0.12 -2.16 9.48
N GLY A 525 0.85 -1.05 9.40
CA GLY A 525 1.88 -0.65 10.36
C GLY A 525 3.33 -0.91 9.93
N ASP A 526 3.55 -1.71 8.88
CA ASP A 526 4.85 -1.81 8.20
C ASP A 526 5.03 -0.76 7.09
N SER A 527 3.95 -0.06 6.72
CA SER A 527 3.94 1.01 5.73
C SER A 527 5.05 2.04 5.96
N GLY A 528 5.71 2.46 4.89
CA GLY A 528 6.90 3.30 4.92
C GLY A 528 8.19 2.58 5.32
N GLY A 529 8.11 1.34 5.81
CA GLY A 529 9.26 0.52 6.17
C GLY A 529 10.05 0.00 4.96
N PRO A 530 11.23 -0.60 5.20
CA PRO A 530 12.11 -1.00 4.13
C PRO A 530 11.81 -2.41 3.60
N PHE A 531 11.87 -2.55 2.27
CA PHE A 531 12.06 -3.83 1.59
C PHE A 531 13.53 -3.95 1.19
N VAL A 532 14.27 -4.87 1.82
CA VAL A 532 15.74 -4.99 1.66
C VAL A 532 16.16 -6.32 1.05
N MET A 533 17.28 -6.30 0.34
CA MET A 533 17.91 -7.47 -0.26
C MET A 533 19.41 -7.43 0.01
N LYS A 534 20.03 -8.60 0.23
CA LYS A 534 21.48 -8.72 0.43
C LYS A 534 22.15 -9.03 -0.91
N ASN A 535 23.10 -8.20 -1.31
CA ASN A 535 23.87 -8.41 -2.53
C ASN A 535 24.98 -9.44 -2.28
N PRO A 536 25.02 -10.56 -3.02
CA PRO A 536 26.05 -11.58 -2.84
C PRO A 536 27.46 -11.08 -3.23
N ASP A 537 27.57 -10.10 -4.14
CA ASP A 537 28.86 -9.67 -4.69
C ASP A 537 29.69 -8.84 -3.71
N ASP A 538 29.05 -7.95 -2.94
CA ASP A 538 29.72 -7.07 -1.97
C ASP A 538 29.30 -7.33 -0.52
N GLN A 539 28.41 -8.30 -0.29
CA GLN A 539 27.85 -8.67 1.01
C GLN A 539 27.09 -7.55 1.74
N ARG A 540 26.68 -6.49 1.03
CA ARG A 540 25.92 -5.36 1.60
C ARG A 540 24.41 -5.56 1.45
N TRP A 541 23.67 -4.98 2.39
CA TRP A 541 22.22 -4.86 2.31
C TRP A 541 21.80 -3.58 1.58
N TYR A 542 20.88 -3.73 0.63
CA TYR A 542 20.32 -2.65 -0.18
C TYR A 542 18.81 -2.56 0.03
N GLN A 543 18.28 -1.35 0.15
CA GLN A 543 16.84 -1.12 0.15
C GLN A 543 16.33 -1.03 -1.29
N ILE A 544 15.59 -2.03 -1.75
CA ILE A 544 15.08 -2.10 -3.12
C ILE A 544 13.74 -1.38 -3.25
N GLY A 545 12.96 -1.37 -2.16
CA GLY A 545 11.68 -0.66 -2.12
C GLY A 545 11.26 -0.14 -0.77
N ILE A 546 10.16 0.60 -0.78
CA ILE A 546 9.44 1.09 0.39
C ILE A 546 8.09 0.36 0.43
N VAL A 547 7.74 -0.20 1.60
CA VAL A 547 6.41 -0.78 1.84
C VAL A 547 5.35 0.31 1.65
N SER A 548 4.44 0.17 0.69
CA SER A 548 3.45 1.19 0.35
C SER A 548 2.04 0.78 0.80
N TRP A 549 1.34 -0.03 0.00
CA TRP A 549 -0.04 -0.45 0.25
C TRP A 549 -0.31 -1.87 -0.25
N GLY A 550 -1.51 -2.41 0.00
CA GLY A 550 -1.97 -3.73 -0.44
C GLY A 550 -3.50 -3.80 -0.51
N GLU A 551 -4.04 -4.74 -1.30
CA GLU A 551 -5.50 -5.01 -1.34
C GLU A 551 -5.96 -5.92 -0.18
N GLY A 552 -5.35 -5.76 0.99
CA GLY A 552 -5.40 -6.69 2.12
C GLY A 552 -4.06 -7.40 2.31
N CYS A 553 -3.91 -8.08 3.44
CA CYS A 553 -2.68 -8.79 3.79
C CYS A 553 -2.87 -10.28 3.59
N ASP A 554 -1.98 -10.94 2.83
CA ASP A 554 -1.96 -12.40 2.64
C ASP A 554 -3.27 -12.95 2.04
N ARG A 555 -3.89 -12.22 1.10
CA ARG A 555 -5.10 -12.67 0.38
C ARG A 555 -4.74 -13.46 -0.87
N ASP A 556 -5.53 -14.49 -1.18
CA ASP A 556 -5.32 -15.29 -2.38
C ASP A 556 -5.42 -14.44 -3.64
N GLY A 557 -4.39 -14.54 -4.48
CA GLY A 557 -4.30 -13.80 -5.74
C GLY A 557 -4.03 -12.31 -5.57
N LYS A 558 -3.58 -11.87 -4.39
CA LYS A 558 -3.17 -10.48 -4.09
C LYS A 558 -1.75 -10.46 -3.52
N TYR A 559 -1.09 -9.31 -3.65
CA TYR A 559 0.29 -9.11 -3.26
C TYR A 559 0.47 -7.77 -2.54
N GLY A 560 1.56 -7.64 -1.77
CA GLY A 560 2.02 -6.35 -1.25
C GLY A 560 2.65 -5.51 -2.37
N PHE A 561 2.38 -4.20 -2.37
CA PHE A 561 2.93 -3.25 -3.33
C PHE A 561 4.03 -2.39 -2.70
N TYR A 562 5.11 -2.19 -3.46
CA TYR A 562 6.30 -1.50 -3.02
C TYR A 562 6.71 -0.43 -4.02
N THR A 563 7.13 0.73 -3.52
CA THR A 563 7.70 1.80 -4.35
C THR A 563 9.18 1.48 -4.65
N HIS A 564 9.57 1.44 -5.92
CA HIS A 564 10.96 1.24 -6.34
C HIS A 564 11.88 2.39 -5.96
N LEU A 565 13.12 2.08 -5.53
CA LEU A 565 14.12 3.10 -5.19
C LEU A 565 15.15 3.40 -6.27
N PHE A 566 15.35 2.53 -7.27
CA PHE A 566 16.43 2.73 -8.25
C PHE A 566 16.25 4.00 -9.10
N ARG A 567 15.00 4.38 -9.40
CA ARG A 567 14.67 5.62 -10.15
C ARG A 567 14.76 6.89 -9.31
N MET A 568 14.76 6.77 -7.99
CA MET A 568 14.61 7.90 -7.07
C MET A 568 15.94 8.49 -6.60
N ARG A 569 17.08 7.91 -6.97
CA ARG A 569 18.41 8.35 -6.48
C ARG A 569 18.79 9.78 -6.90
N ARG A 570 18.45 10.18 -8.13
CA ARG A 570 18.74 11.54 -8.62
C ARG A 570 17.81 12.58 -8.02
N TRP A 571 16.54 12.23 -7.80
CA TRP A 571 15.65 13.04 -6.97
C TRP A 571 16.23 13.26 -5.55
N LEU A 572 16.65 12.18 -4.89
CA LEU A 572 17.28 12.26 -3.56
C LEU A 572 18.50 13.17 -3.58
N LEU A 573 19.39 13.01 -4.57
CA LEU A 573 20.58 13.85 -4.71
C LEU A 573 20.22 15.33 -4.79
N LYS A 574 19.29 15.71 -5.66
CA LYS A 574 18.87 17.11 -5.82
C LYS A 574 18.20 17.67 -4.57
N VAL A 575 17.48 16.84 -3.81
CA VAL A 575 16.88 17.26 -2.54
C VAL A 575 17.95 17.47 -1.46
N ILE A 576 18.91 16.55 -1.36
CA ILE A 576 19.97 16.57 -0.34
C ILE A 576 20.97 17.69 -0.61
N GLU A 577 21.37 17.93 -1.87
CA GLU A 577 22.35 18.97 -2.24
C GLU A 577 21.81 20.39 -2.27
N ASN A 578 20.49 20.56 -2.35
CA ASN A 578 19.85 21.86 -2.19
C ASN A 578 18.98 21.86 -0.93
N PRO A 579 19.57 21.71 0.28
CA PRO A 579 18.80 21.87 1.49
C PRO A 579 18.41 23.34 1.55
N VAL A 580 17.21 23.65 1.07
CA VAL A 580 16.72 25.03 1.11
C VAL A 580 16.74 25.48 2.57
N ASP A 581 17.63 26.42 2.87
CA ASP A 581 17.83 27.01 4.20
C ASP A 581 16.52 27.66 4.64
N GLY A 582 15.94 27.14 5.71
CA GLY A 582 14.77 27.71 6.36
C GLY A 582 15.14 28.87 7.27
N SER A 583 15.93 29.83 6.78
CA SER A 583 16.20 31.08 7.49
C SER A 583 15.38 32.21 6.89
N GLU A 584 14.10 32.31 7.27
CA GLU A 584 13.42 33.60 7.44
C GLU A 584 12.54 33.50 8.69
N ASP A 585 12.64 34.54 9.51
CA ASP A 585 12.15 34.72 10.89
C ASP A 585 10.66 34.40 11.15
#